data_AF-A0A2S2P5F9-F1
#
_entry.id   AF-A0A2S2P5F9-F1
#
_cell.length_a   1.000
_cell.length_b   1.000
_cell.length_c   1.000
_cell.angle_alpha   90.00
_cell.angle_beta   90.00
_cell.angle_gamma   90.00
#
_symmetry.space_group_name_H-M   'P 1'
#
loop_
_entity.id
_entity.type
_entity.pdbx_description
1 polymer ?
#
loop_
_entity_poly.entity_id
_entity_poly.type
_entity_poly.pdbx_seq_one_letter_code
_entity_poly.pdbx_strand_id
1 'polypeptide(L)'
;MEELFVVEAFQGALTYDQKPRHPITTSVSASEEIKDLFDTISYNKAASVLRMLKNLMTENLFKLSLQRYLYNFNQNTVEPLDLFTSFDNVLYDYDYNIGNELDVVDFMSNWTLQSGYPVLNIMKNGNMFLVTQSQFYVNKTNGIINETAAWHIGLTYTTSASKNFRDAQPSVWTNKTSASTVIPAPRDIDWYIFNIQSIGFYRVNYDVDNWMALIKQLNDTPTDIHVLNRAQLIDDAFNLARSGQLDYSVALHLSKYLKNENNTTPWYSA
;
A
#
# COMPACT_ATOMS: atom_id res chain seq x y z
N MET A 1 16.82 -0.43 7.84
CA MET A 1 16.65 0.11 6.46
C MET A 1 15.18 0.06 6.04
N GLU A 2 14.52 -1.10 6.06
CA GLU A 2 13.08 -1.20 5.76
C GLU A 2 12.19 -0.38 6.71
N GLU A 3 12.46 -0.38 8.03
CA GLU A 3 11.72 0.46 8.99
C GLU A 3 11.76 1.95 8.64
N LEU A 4 12.95 2.48 8.36
CA LEU A 4 13.16 3.87 7.99
C LEU A 4 12.49 4.21 6.65
N PHE A 5 12.57 3.31 5.66
CA PHE A 5 11.90 3.49 4.37
C PHE A 5 10.38 3.65 4.56
N VAL A 6 9.77 2.84 5.44
CA VAL A 6 8.32 2.92 5.65
C VAL A 6 7.92 4.27 6.26
N VAL A 7 8.63 4.74 7.28
CA VAL A 7 8.21 5.97 7.98
C VAL A 7 8.64 7.26 7.28
N GLU A 8 9.79 7.27 6.60
CA GLU A 8 10.29 8.49 5.93
C GLU A 8 9.82 8.59 4.47
N ALA A 9 9.84 7.49 3.73
CA ALA A 9 9.49 7.51 2.31
C ALA A 9 8.01 7.15 2.08
N PHE A 10 7.59 5.96 2.52
CA PHE A 10 6.25 5.44 2.22
C PHE A 10 5.13 6.27 2.87
N GLN A 11 5.16 6.48 4.19
CA GLN A 11 4.17 7.29 4.91
C GLN A 11 4.24 8.76 4.48
N GLY A 12 5.44 9.27 4.22
CA GLY A 12 5.66 10.61 3.64
C GLY A 12 4.96 10.76 2.28
N ALA A 13 5.08 9.77 1.39
CA ALA A 13 4.41 9.75 0.09
C ALA A 13 2.89 9.65 0.22
N LEU A 14 2.36 8.80 1.10
CA LEU A 14 0.92 8.74 1.37
C LEU A 14 0.38 10.08 1.90
N THR A 15 1.13 10.74 2.78
CA THR A 15 0.77 12.07 3.31
C THR A 15 0.83 13.15 2.24
N TYR A 16 1.78 13.08 1.32
CA TYR A 16 1.90 14.04 0.23
C TYR A 16 0.80 13.87 -0.84
N ASP A 17 0.44 12.62 -1.17
CA ASP A 17 -0.49 12.24 -2.23
C ASP A 17 -1.95 12.11 -1.77
N GLN A 18 -2.25 12.37 -0.49
CA GLN A 18 -3.64 12.42 0.03
C GLN A 18 -4.47 13.59 -0.52
N LYS A 19 -3.82 14.50 -1.24
CA LYS A 19 -4.41 15.50 -2.14
C LYS A 19 -3.83 15.23 -3.52
N PRO A 20 -4.47 14.36 -4.33
CA PRO A 20 -3.92 13.90 -5.61
C PRO A 20 -3.50 15.07 -6.48
N ARG A 21 -2.27 15.04 -6.99
CA ARG A 21 -1.67 16.13 -7.78
C ARG A 21 -1.48 15.73 -9.24
N HIS A 22 -0.56 14.82 -9.46
CA HIS A 22 -0.25 14.25 -10.77
C HIS A 22 0.08 12.75 -10.63
N PRO A 23 -0.09 11.97 -11.69
CA PRO A 23 0.45 10.61 -11.78
C PRO A 23 1.99 10.60 -11.77
N ILE A 24 2.61 9.45 -11.46
CA ILE A 24 4.07 9.28 -11.56
C ILE A 24 4.54 9.53 -13.00
N THR A 25 3.80 9.00 -13.97
CA THR A 25 4.07 9.23 -15.39
C THR A 25 3.25 10.42 -15.88
N THR A 26 3.93 11.54 -16.13
CA THR A 26 3.32 12.81 -16.56
C THR A 26 4.12 13.40 -17.71
N SER A 27 3.44 13.94 -18.72
CA SER A 27 4.07 14.71 -19.79
C SER A 27 4.34 16.15 -19.32
N VAL A 28 5.48 16.71 -19.72
CA VAL A 28 5.90 18.08 -19.39
C VAL A 28 6.47 18.77 -20.61
N SER A 29 6.41 20.10 -20.63
CA SER A 29 6.93 20.90 -21.74
C SER A 29 7.64 22.17 -21.27
N ALA A 30 7.12 22.85 -20.24
CA ALA A 30 7.75 24.05 -19.71
C ALA A 30 8.88 23.72 -18.71
N SER A 31 9.91 24.56 -18.64
CA SER A 31 11.03 24.35 -17.71
C SER A 31 10.60 24.35 -16.24
N GLU A 32 9.53 25.05 -15.89
CA GLU A 32 8.99 25.05 -14.54
C GLU A 32 8.26 23.74 -14.22
N GLU A 33 7.47 23.21 -15.16
CA GLU A 33 6.84 21.89 -15.02
C GLU A 33 7.88 20.78 -14.83
N ILE A 34 9.03 20.87 -15.52
CA ILE A 34 10.13 19.93 -15.33
C ILE A 34 10.66 19.98 -13.90
N LYS A 35 10.82 21.17 -13.31
CA LYS A 35 11.28 21.32 -11.92
C LYS A 35 10.24 20.79 -10.93
N ASP A 36 8.96 21.05 -11.19
CA ASP A 36 7.86 20.62 -10.34
C ASP A 36 7.75 19.10 -10.23
N LEU A 37 8.22 18.36 -11.24
CA LEU A 37 8.30 16.89 -11.18
C LEU A 37 9.39 16.35 -10.25
N PHE A 38 10.33 17.17 -9.75
CA PHE A 38 11.33 16.72 -8.76
C PHE A 38 10.75 16.74 -7.34
N ASP A 39 9.64 16.03 -7.14
CA ASP A 39 8.86 16.05 -5.91
C ASP A 39 8.68 14.67 -5.26
N THR A 40 7.92 14.62 -4.16
CA THR A 40 7.68 13.39 -3.40
C THR A 40 6.99 12.28 -4.21
N ILE A 41 6.26 12.60 -5.29
CA ILE A 41 5.63 11.60 -6.17
C ILE A 41 6.72 10.87 -6.96
N SER A 42 7.61 11.61 -7.61
CA SER A 42 8.68 11.03 -8.43
C SER A 42 9.73 10.26 -7.63
N TYR A 43 9.98 10.67 -6.38
CA TYR A 43 10.92 9.97 -5.49
C TYR A 43 10.23 8.89 -4.66
N ASN A 44 9.43 9.29 -3.67
CA ASN A 44 9.00 8.40 -2.59
C ASN A 44 7.82 7.51 -3.00
N LYS A 45 6.84 8.03 -3.75
CA LYS A 45 5.73 7.22 -4.27
C LYS A 45 6.25 6.21 -5.29
N ALA A 46 7.05 6.64 -6.26
CA ALA A 46 7.65 5.73 -7.24
C ALA A 46 8.47 4.62 -6.58
N ALA A 47 9.32 4.95 -5.59
CA ALA A 47 10.09 3.96 -4.84
C ALA A 47 9.17 2.97 -4.08
N SER A 48 8.06 3.45 -3.53
CA SER A 48 7.09 2.60 -2.81
C SER A 48 6.36 1.64 -3.75
N VAL A 49 5.96 2.10 -4.94
CA VAL A 49 5.34 1.25 -5.97
C VAL A 49 6.34 0.23 -6.50
N LEU A 50 7.61 0.60 -6.70
CA LEU A 50 8.67 -0.35 -7.06
C LEU A 50 8.94 -1.37 -5.95
N ARG A 51 8.88 -0.98 -4.67
CA ARG A 51 8.98 -1.91 -3.53
C ARG A 51 7.84 -2.92 -3.53
N MET A 52 6.63 -2.50 -3.88
CA MET A 52 5.48 -3.39 -4.06
C MET A 52 5.70 -4.38 -5.20
N LEU A 53 6.16 -3.92 -6.38
CA LEU A 53 6.49 -4.80 -7.52
C LEU A 53 7.60 -5.79 -7.16
N LYS A 54 8.69 -5.34 -6.50
CA LYS A 54 9.78 -6.19 -6.01
C LYS A 54 9.25 -7.33 -5.15
N ASN A 55 8.29 -7.04 -4.28
CA ASN A 55 7.68 -8.06 -3.45
C ASN A 55 6.86 -9.06 -4.30
N LEU A 56 6.04 -8.59 -5.24
CA LEU A 56 5.24 -9.45 -6.13
C LEU A 56 6.05 -10.45 -6.96
N MET A 57 7.23 -10.03 -7.44
CA MET A 57 8.04 -10.86 -8.34
C MET A 57 9.25 -11.53 -7.69
N THR A 58 9.46 -11.35 -6.38
CA THR A 58 10.69 -11.65 -5.64
C THR A 58 11.89 -10.74 -5.94
N GLU A 59 12.79 -10.63 -4.96
CA GLU A 59 13.99 -9.80 -5.08
C GLU A 59 14.96 -10.28 -6.17
N ASN A 60 15.06 -11.59 -6.39
CA ASN A 60 15.99 -12.16 -7.37
C ASN A 60 15.57 -11.82 -8.80
N LEU A 61 14.29 -12.03 -9.15
CA LEU A 61 13.79 -11.69 -10.49
C LEU A 61 13.75 -10.18 -10.70
N PHE A 62 13.44 -9.39 -9.65
CA PHE A 62 13.52 -7.92 -9.72
C PHE A 62 14.93 -7.44 -10.07
N LYS A 63 15.97 -7.93 -9.38
CA LYS A 63 17.36 -7.57 -9.66
C LYS A 63 17.80 -8.01 -11.06
N LEU A 64 17.45 -9.23 -11.47
CA LEU A 64 17.78 -9.74 -12.80
C LEU A 64 17.11 -8.90 -13.90
N SER A 65 15.85 -8.50 -13.69
CA SER A 65 15.11 -7.64 -14.61
C SER A 65 15.78 -6.28 -14.76
N LEU A 66 16.21 -5.66 -13.65
CA LEU A 66 16.99 -4.43 -13.69
C LEU A 66 18.33 -4.60 -14.41
N GLN A 67 19.04 -5.70 -14.20
CA GLN A 67 20.31 -5.96 -14.89
C GLN A 67 20.12 -6.07 -16.40
N ARG A 68 19.10 -6.81 -16.85
CA ARG A 68 18.78 -6.95 -18.28
C ARG A 68 18.32 -5.64 -18.89
N TYR A 69 17.46 -4.89 -18.20
CA TYR A 69 17.03 -3.56 -18.61
C TYR A 69 18.23 -2.63 -18.82
N LEU A 70 19.11 -2.49 -17.81
CA LEU A 70 20.28 -1.62 -17.90
C LEU A 70 21.25 -2.04 -19.00
N TYR A 71 21.41 -3.35 -19.22
CA TYR A 71 22.26 -3.88 -20.30
C TYR A 71 21.68 -3.54 -21.69
N ASN A 72 20.37 -3.78 -21.89
CA ASN A 72 19.70 -3.60 -23.17
C ASN A 72 19.60 -2.13 -23.59
N PHE A 73 19.38 -1.24 -22.62
CA PHE A 73 19.19 0.19 -22.86
C PHE A 73 20.44 1.03 -22.53
N ASN A 74 21.60 0.38 -22.39
CA ASN A 74 22.86 1.08 -22.13
C ASN A 74 23.11 2.15 -23.22
N GLN A 75 23.41 3.39 -22.78
CA GLN A 75 23.65 4.55 -23.64
C GLN A 75 22.44 4.99 -24.49
N ASN A 76 21.23 4.53 -24.19
CA ASN A 76 19.99 4.93 -24.86
C ASN A 76 19.08 5.75 -23.93
N THR A 77 18.06 6.36 -24.53
CA THR A 77 16.94 6.97 -23.81
C THR A 77 15.80 5.96 -23.72
N VAL A 78 14.97 6.09 -22.69
CA VAL A 78 13.97 5.08 -22.29
C VAL A 78 12.70 5.75 -21.80
N GLU A 79 11.60 5.04 -21.96
CA GLU A 79 10.29 5.37 -21.40
C GLU A 79 9.88 4.32 -20.34
N PRO A 80 8.85 4.59 -19.52
CA PRO A 80 8.39 3.63 -18.51
C PRO A 80 8.05 2.25 -19.07
N LEU A 81 7.51 2.19 -20.30
CA LEU A 81 7.16 0.93 -20.96
C LEU A 81 8.38 0.04 -21.19
N ASP A 82 9.53 0.61 -21.55
CA ASP A 82 10.79 -0.14 -21.76
C ASP A 82 11.23 -0.88 -20.50
N LEU A 83 11.05 -0.24 -19.33
CA LEU A 83 11.35 -0.85 -18.04
C LEU A 83 10.38 -2.00 -17.74
N PHE A 84 9.08 -1.78 -17.87
CA PHE A 84 8.07 -2.78 -17.50
C PHE A 84 8.10 -4.00 -18.45
N THR A 85 8.24 -3.77 -19.76
CA THR A 85 8.43 -4.86 -20.72
C THR A 85 9.71 -5.65 -20.47
N SER A 86 10.80 -5.00 -20.00
CA SER A 86 12.01 -5.73 -19.60
C SER A 86 11.77 -6.68 -18.44
N PHE A 87 10.89 -6.31 -17.51
CA PHE A 87 10.51 -7.17 -16.38
C PHE A 87 9.65 -8.34 -16.87
N ASP A 88 8.66 -8.09 -17.71
CA ASP A 88 7.81 -9.15 -18.28
C ASP A 88 8.61 -10.20 -19.04
N ASN A 89 9.59 -9.78 -19.83
CA ASN A 89 10.48 -10.70 -20.54
C ASN A 89 11.24 -11.63 -19.58
N VAL A 90 11.69 -11.13 -18.42
CA VAL A 90 12.32 -11.99 -17.40
C VAL A 90 11.32 -12.93 -16.77
N LEU A 91 10.13 -12.45 -16.43
CA LEU A 91 9.10 -13.30 -15.83
C LEU A 91 8.65 -14.41 -16.76
N TYR A 92 8.53 -14.10 -18.06
CA TYR A 92 8.24 -15.08 -19.11
C TYR A 92 9.33 -16.16 -19.20
N ASP A 93 10.61 -15.78 -19.23
CA ASP A 93 11.74 -16.73 -19.30
C ASP A 93 11.79 -17.71 -18.11
N TYR A 94 11.24 -17.31 -16.96
CA TYR A 94 11.27 -18.07 -15.71
C TYR A 94 9.91 -18.69 -15.35
N ASP A 95 8.92 -18.63 -16.25
CA ASP A 95 7.55 -19.14 -16.03
C ASP A 95 6.95 -18.62 -14.71
N TYR A 96 7.16 -17.33 -14.43
CA TYR A 96 6.74 -16.69 -13.19
C TYR A 96 5.52 -15.78 -13.42
N ASN A 97 4.49 -15.94 -12.61
CA ASN A 97 3.27 -15.13 -12.66
C ASN A 97 3.15 -14.27 -11.37
N ILE A 98 2.95 -12.96 -11.53
CA ILE A 98 2.79 -12.03 -10.38
C ILE A 98 1.42 -12.11 -9.71
N GLY A 99 0.45 -12.79 -10.33
CA GLY A 99 -0.91 -13.01 -9.86
C GLY A 99 -1.98 -12.29 -10.69
N ASN A 100 -3.24 -12.68 -10.49
CA ASN A 100 -4.42 -12.03 -11.07
C ASN A 100 -4.45 -11.95 -12.61
N GLU A 101 -3.73 -12.85 -13.30
CA GLU A 101 -3.60 -12.83 -14.78
C GLU A 101 -3.04 -11.50 -15.30
N LEU A 102 -2.30 -10.75 -14.47
CA LEU A 102 -1.66 -9.49 -14.83
C LEU A 102 -0.22 -9.73 -15.26
N ASP A 103 0.22 -8.97 -16.25
CA ASP A 103 1.63 -8.73 -16.51
C ASP A 103 2.12 -7.48 -15.75
N VAL A 104 3.43 -7.24 -15.76
CA VAL A 104 4.06 -6.10 -15.08
C VAL A 104 3.67 -4.79 -15.73
N VAL A 105 3.52 -4.75 -17.06
CA VAL A 105 3.05 -3.56 -17.79
C VAL A 105 1.67 -3.12 -17.30
N ASP A 106 0.69 -4.02 -17.24
CA ASP A 106 -0.68 -3.76 -16.81
C ASP A 106 -0.72 -3.35 -15.33
N PHE A 107 -0.01 -4.09 -14.48
CA PHE A 107 0.08 -3.78 -13.06
C PHE A 107 0.68 -2.39 -12.85
N MET A 108 1.87 -2.12 -13.40
CA MET A 108 2.57 -0.86 -13.16
C MET A 108 1.87 0.33 -13.80
N SER A 109 1.33 0.19 -15.01
CA SER A 109 0.56 1.24 -15.67
C SER A 109 -0.62 1.69 -14.82
N ASN A 110 -1.29 0.75 -14.14
CA ASN A 110 -2.38 1.08 -13.23
C ASN A 110 -1.94 1.86 -11.97
N TRP A 111 -0.68 1.78 -11.57
CA TRP A 111 -0.14 2.55 -10.44
C TRP A 111 0.56 3.85 -10.85
N THR A 112 1.09 3.93 -12.08
CA THR A 112 1.90 5.07 -12.53
C THR A 112 1.12 6.10 -13.34
N LEU A 113 0.06 5.70 -14.05
CA LEU A 113 -0.72 6.58 -14.95
C LEU A 113 -1.89 7.31 -14.25
N GLN A 114 -2.18 6.99 -12.99
CA GLN A 114 -3.20 7.68 -12.20
C GLN A 114 -2.65 8.31 -10.92
N SER A 115 -3.15 9.50 -10.60
CA SER A 115 -2.79 10.25 -9.39
C SER A 115 -3.46 9.69 -8.14
N GLY A 116 -2.88 9.87 -6.96
CA GLY A 116 -3.44 9.38 -5.70
C GLY A 116 -3.19 7.89 -5.46
N TYR A 117 -3.86 7.37 -4.43
CA TYR A 117 -3.78 5.99 -3.99
C TYR A 117 -5.10 5.55 -3.33
N PRO A 118 -5.34 4.24 -3.18
CA PRO A 118 -6.56 3.74 -2.59
C PRO A 118 -6.50 3.67 -1.06
N VAL A 119 -7.68 3.75 -0.44
CA VAL A 119 -7.97 3.22 0.89
C VAL A 119 -8.84 1.99 0.74
N LEU A 120 -8.49 0.93 1.46
CA LEU A 120 -9.30 -0.28 1.58
C LEU A 120 -10.13 -0.21 2.85
N ASN A 121 -11.45 -0.41 2.75
CA ASN A 121 -12.30 -0.65 3.91
C ASN A 121 -12.58 -2.15 4.01
N ILE A 122 -12.21 -2.74 5.15
CA ILE A 122 -12.31 -4.18 5.41
C ILE A 122 -13.32 -4.43 6.53
N MET A 123 -14.34 -5.24 6.25
CA MET A 123 -15.33 -5.67 7.24
C MET A 123 -15.42 -7.19 7.27
N LYS A 124 -15.41 -7.79 8.46
CA LYS A 124 -15.70 -9.22 8.62
C LYS A 124 -17.21 -9.43 8.79
N ASN A 125 -17.82 -10.19 7.87
CA ASN A 125 -19.21 -10.64 7.97
C ASN A 125 -19.26 -12.17 8.08
N GLY A 126 -19.41 -12.67 9.31
CA GLY A 126 -19.37 -14.10 9.60
C GLY A 126 -18.01 -14.70 9.22
N ASN A 127 -18.01 -15.49 8.13
CA ASN A 127 -16.85 -16.24 7.65
C ASN A 127 -16.25 -15.63 6.38
N MET A 128 -16.50 -14.34 6.13
CA MET A 128 -16.02 -13.65 4.95
C MET A 128 -15.48 -12.27 5.34
N PHE A 129 -14.40 -11.85 4.69
CA PHE A 129 -14.02 -10.45 4.65
C PHE A 129 -14.62 -9.81 3.41
N LEU A 130 -15.29 -8.69 3.59
CA LEU A 130 -15.73 -7.79 2.54
C LEU A 130 -14.69 -6.68 2.40
N VAL A 131 -14.06 -6.60 1.23
CA VAL A 131 -13.03 -5.61 0.91
C VAL A 131 -13.58 -4.67 -0.14
N THR A 132 -13.63 -3.37 0.19
CA THR A 132 -14.01 -2.31 -0.76
C THR A 132 -12.86 -1.34 -0.91
N GLN A 133 -12.64 -0.86 -2.13
CA GLN A 133 -11.61 0.13 -2.42
C GLN A 133 -12.24 1.44 -2.87
N SER A 134 -11.60 2.55 -2.52
CA SER A 134 -11.90 3.88 -3.05
C SER A 134 -10.65 4.73 -3.00
N GLN A 135 -10.57 5.79 -3.81
CA GLN A 135 -9.44 6.72 -3.73
C GLN A 135 -9.44 7.47 -2.39
N PHE A 136 -8.28 7.54 -1.74
CA PHE A 136 -8.15 8.26 -0.47
C PHE A 136 -8.01 9.77 -0.71
N TYR A 137 -8.75 10.55 0.07
CA TYR A 137 -8.65 12.01 0.11
C TYR A 137 -8.66 12.46 1.57
N VAL A 138 -7.73 13.32 1.96
CA VAL A 138 -7.75 13.90 3.32
C VAL A 138 -8.92 14.86 3.51
N ASN A 139 -9.30 15.59 2.47
CA ASN A 139 -10.46 16.47 2.45
C ASN A 139 -11.24 16.18 1.17
N LYS A 140 -12.46 15.66 1.31
CA LYS A 140 -13.40 15.56 0.19
C LYS A 140 -13.98 16.95 -0.07
N THR A 141 -13.33 17.75 -0.91
CA THR A 141 -14.01 18.91 -1.49
C THR A 141 -15.04 18.41 -2.51
N ASN A 142 -16.27 18.90 -2.43
CA ASN A 142 -17.47 18.43 -3.17
C ASN A 142 -17.39 18.51 -4.72
N GLY A 143 -16.20 18.65 -5.34
CA GLY A 143 -16.07 18.94 -6.77
C GLY A 143 -15.31 17.91 -7.61
N ILE A 144 -14.41 17.09 -7.04
CA ILE A 144 -13.55 16.20 -7.85
C ILE A 144 -13.28 14.90 -7.08
N ILE A 145 -14.27 14.01 -7.05
CA ILE A 145 -14.09 12.61 -6.66
C ILE A 145 -14.02 11.81 -7.96
N ASN A 146 -12.92 11.10 -8.19
CA ASN A 146 -12.85 10.15 -9.30
C ASN A 146 -13.50 8.83 -8.87
N GLU A 147 -14.81 8.70 -9.10
CA GLU A 147 -15.57 7.48 -8.78
C GLU A 147 -15.14 6.26 -9.61
N THR A 148 -14.38 6.48 -10.69
CA THR A 148 -13.85 5.41 -11.55
C THR A 148 -12.42 4.99 -11.21
N ALA A 149 -11.75 5.69 -10.29
CA ALA A 149 -10.39 5.38 -9.89
C ALA A 149 -10.36 4.06 -9.10
N ALA A 150 -9.63 3.09 -9.64
CA ALA A 150 -9.48 1.79 -9.01
C ALA A 150 -8.12 1.18 -9.36
N TRP A 151 -7.59 0.38 -8.43
CA TRP A 151 -6.26 -0.20 -8.49
C TRP A 151 -6.30 -1.74 -8.46
N HIS A 152 -5.32 -2.37 -9.09
CA HIS A 152 -4.99 -3.78 -8.92
C HIS A 152 -4.19 -3.94 -7.63
N ILE A 153 -4.84 -4.44 -6.59
CA ILE A 153 -4.26 -4.55 -5.26
C ILE A 153 -4.19 -6.02 -4.86
N GLY A 154 -2.96 -6.53 -4.72
CA GLY A 154 -2.70 -7.79 -4.06
C GLY A 154 -2.90 -7.64 -2.55
N LEU A 155 -3.75 -8.48 -1.98
CA LEU A 155 -4.11 -8.46 -0.57
C LEU A 155 -3.22 -9.42 0.22
N THR A 156 -2.61 -8.88 1.28
CA THR A 156 -1.92 -9.66 2.31
C THR A 156 -2.62 -9.39 3.64
N TYR A 157 -2.84 -10.43 4.44
CA TYR A 157 -3.46 -10.26 5.75
C TYR A 157 -3.01 -11.33 6.72
N THR A 158 -3.12 -11.01 8.01
CA THR A 158 -2.94 -11.95 9.10
C THR A 158 -4.00 -11.70 10.17
N THR A 159 -4.10 -12.63 11.12
CA THR A 159 -5.14 -12.63 12.14
C THR A 159 -4.56 -12.92 13.52
N SER A 160 -5.34 -12.71 14.58
CA SER A 160 -4.94 -13.04 15.94
C SER A 160 -4.57 -14.50 16.16
N ALA A 161 -5.12 -15.42 15.35
CA ALA A 161 -4.81 -16.84 15.41
C ALA A 161 -3.46 -17.19 14.76
N SER A 162 -3.14 -16.60 13.61
CA SER A 162 -1.93 -16.94 12.84
C SER A 162 -0.72 -16.10 13.24
N LYS A 163 -0.91 -14.78 13.40
CA LYS A 163 0.16 -13.78 13.66
C LYS A 163 1.37 -13.88 12.72
N ASN A 164 1.19 -14.44 11.52
CA ASN A 164 2.24 -14.49 10.52
C ASN A 164 2.33 -13.15 9.77
N PHE A 165 3.32 -12.34 10.14
CA PHE A 165 3.65 -11.08 9.45
C PHE A 165 4.85 -11.22 8.50
N ARG A 166 5.34 -12.44 8.25
CA ARG A 166 6.49 -12.68 7.37
C ARG A 166 6.07 -13.04 5.95
N ASP A 167 4.91 -13.66 5.81
CA ASP A 167 4.33 -13.93 4.51
C ASP A 167 3.62 -12.70 3.98
N ALA A 168 4.31 -11.97 3.10
CA ALA A 168 3.76 -10.80 2.44
C ALA A 168 3.50 -11.05 0.94
N GLN A 169 3.39 -12.30 0.51
CA GLN A 169 2.98 -12.62 -0.85
C GLN A 169 1.45 -12.57 -0.96
N PRO A 170 0.87 -11.80 -1.90
CA PRO A 170 -0.57 -11.74 -2.04
C PRO A 170 -1.10 -13.02 -2.69
N SER A 171 -2.07 -13.63 -2.03
CA SER A 171 -2.80 -14.81 -2.54
C SER A 171 -4.18 -14.45 -3.11
N VAL A 172 -4.67 -13.25 -2.83
CA VAL A 172 -5.96 -12.76 -3.32
C VAL A 172 -5.83 -11.33 -3.80
N TRP A 173 -6.65 -10.95 -4.78
CA TRP A 173 -6.60 -9.66 -5.44
C TRP A 173 -7.95 -8.94 -5.40
N THR A 174 -7.91 -7.62 -5.33
CA THR A 174 -9.11 -6.81 -5.49
C THR A 174 -9.60 -6.85 -6.93
N ASN A 175 -10.90 -6.92 -7.15
CA ASN A 175 -11.48 -6.80 -8.48
C ASN A 175 -11.78 -5.32 -8.77
N LYS A 176 -11.06 -4.75 -9.74
CA LYS A 176 -11.19 -3.35 -10.18
C LYS A 176 -12.59 -3.02 -10.74
N THR A 177 -13.30 -4.01 -11.25
CA THR A 177 -14.62 -3.86 -11.90
C THR A 177 -15.79 -4.11 -10.95
N SER A 178 -15.54 -4.69 -9.78
CA SER A 178 -16.57 -4.98 -8.78
C SER A 178 -16.55 -3.95 -7.66
N ALA A 179 -17.73 -3.64 -7.13
CA ALA A 179 -17.85 -2.77 -5.96
C ALA A 179 -17.16 -3.33 -4.71
N SER A 180 -16.98 -4.65 -4.63
CA SER A 180 -16.35 -5.33 -3.50
C SER A 180 -15.68 -6.64 -3.90
N THR A 181 -14.63 -7.00 -3.20
CA THR A 181 -14.01 -8.32 -3.21
C THR A 181 -14.38 -9.06 -1.92
N VAL A 182 -14.82 -10.31 -2.06
CA VAL A 182 -15.17 -11.17 -0.93
C VAL A 182 -14.15 -12.28 -0.81
N ILE A 183 -13.56 -12.45 0.37
CA ILE A 183 -12.57 -13.49 0.64
C ILE A 183 -12.93 -14.29 1.89
N PRO A 184 -12.61 -15.59 1.97
CA PRO A 184 -12.86 -16.38 3.17
C PRO A 184 -12.15 -15.79 4.39
N ALA A 185 -12.88 -15.70 5.51
CA ALA A 185 -12.36 -15.28 6.80
C ALA A 185 -12.41 -16.46 7.80
N PRO A 186 -11.36 -16.65 8.63
CA PRO A 186 -11.38 -17.64 9.71
C PRO A 186 -12.51 -17.36 10.72
N ARG A 187 -13.07 -18.42 11.32
CA ARG A 187 -14.26 -18.32 12.19
C ARG A 187 -13.97 -17.75 13.58
N ASP A 188 -12.78 -18.00 14.13
CA ASP A 188 -12.43 -17.67 15.51
C ASP A 188 -11.18 -16.79 15.57
N ILE A 189 -11.36 -15.50 15.28
CA ILE A 189 -10.29 -14.49 15.35
C ILE A 189 -10.78 -13.27 16.10
N ASP A 190 -9.91 -12.70 16.91
CA ASP A 190 -10.19 -11.49 17.68
C ASP A 190 -9.95 -10.23 16.85
N TRP A 191 -8.89 -10.24 16.05
CA TRP A 191 -8.51 -9.14 15.19
C TRP A 191 -7.89 -9.65 13.88
N TYR A 192 -7.90 -8.79 12.88
CA TYR A 192 -7.23 -8.99 11.60
C TYR A 192 -6.53 -7.71 11.14
N ILE A 193 -5.41 -7.88 10.43
CA ILE A 193 -4.60 -6.79 9.87
C ILE A 193 -4.29 -7.11 8.42
N PHE A 194 -4.52 -6.15 7.53
CA PHE A 194 -4.16 -6.20 6.13
C PHE A 194 -2.93 -5.32 5.84
N ASN A 195 -2.32 -5.54 4.67
CA ASN A 195 -1.10 -4.89 4.22
C ASN A 195 0.10 -5.22 5.11
N ILE A 196 0.44 -6.50 5.18
CA ILE A 196 1.57 -6.99 5.98
C ILE A 196 2.84 -6.19 5.63
N GLN A 197 3.48 -5.63 6.67
CA GLN A 197 4.68 -4.79 6.58
C GLN A 197 4.55 -3.53 5.69
N SER A 198 3.33 -3.06 5.45
CA SER A 198 3.03 -1.88 4.64
C SER A 198 3.70 -1.94 3.27
N ILE A 199 3.68 -3.10 2.63
CA ILE A 199 4.29 -3.31 1.31
C ILE A 199 3.45 -2.65 0.20
N GLY A 200 2.13 -2.81 0.27
CA GLY A 200 1.22 -2.24 -0.70
C GLY A 200 1.02 -0.75 -0.47
N PHE A 201 1.03 0.05 -1.54
CA PHE A 201 0.90 1.51 -1.48
C PHE A 201 -0.56 1.96 -1.31
N TYR A 202 -1.14 1.65 -0.14
CA TYR A 202 -2.52 1.96 0.20
C TYR A 202 -2.73 2.01 1.71
N ARG A 203 -3.80 2.70 2.13
CA ARG A 203 -4.25 2.74 3.53
C ARG A 203 -5.30 1.67 3.80
N VAL A 204 -5.42 1.25 5.05
CA VAL A 204 -6.44 0.29 5.46
C VAL A 204 -7.30 0.84 6.58
N ASN A 205 -8.62 0.76 6.41
CA ASN A 205 -9.61 1.04 7.42
C ASN A 205 -10.38 -0.24 7.78
N TYR A 206 -10.81 -0.29 9.04
CA TYR A 206 -11.56 -1.39 9.61
C TYR A 206 -12.85 -0.86 10.25
N ASP A 207 -13.77 -1.77 10.52
CA ASP A 207 -14.88 -1.52 11.44
C ASP A 207 -14.38 -1.25 12.86
N VAL A 208 -15.20 -0.55 13.64
CA VAL A 208 -14.83 -0.09 15.00
C VAL A 208 -14.50 -1.26 15.91
N ASP A 209 -15.19 -2.40 15.76
CA ASP A 209 -14.95 -3.59 16.57
C ASP A 209 -13.53 -4.15 16.37
N ASN A 210 -13.07 -4.27 15.11
CA ASN A 210 -11.69 -4.70 14.83
C ASN A 210 -10.67 -3.64 15.29
N TRP A 211 -10.94 -2.34 15.12
CA TRP A 211 -10.07 -1.30 15.67
C TRP A 211 -9.93 -1.42 17.19
N MET A 212 -11.02 -1.63 17.93
CA MET A 212 -10.98 -1.80 19.39
C MET A 212 -10.25 -3.10 19.79
N ALA A 213 -10.42 -4.18 19.04
CA ALA A 213 -9.68 -5.43 19.27
C ALA A 213 -8.17 -5.26 19.05
N LEU A 214 -7.77 -4.52 18.01
CA LEU A 214 -6.37 -4.16 17.76
C LEU A 214 -5.80 -3.26 18.85
N ILE A 215 -6.57 -2.27 19.33
CA ILE A 215 -6.17 -1.41 20.45
C ILE A 215 -5.95 -2.24 21.71
N LYS A 216 -6.83 -3.20 22.00
CA LYS A 216 -6.65 -4.13 23.12
C LYS A 216 -5.36 -4.94 22.97
N GLN A 217 -5.16 -5.57 21.80
CA GLN A 217 -3.94 -6.34 21.50
C GLN A 217 -2.65 -5.52 21.67
N LEU A 218 -2.65 -4.26 21.23
CA LEU A 218 -1.49 -3.37 21.35
C LEU A 218 -1.23 -2.90 22.79
N ASN A 219 -2.27 -2.82 23.63
CA ASN A 219 -2.08 -2.54 25.05
C ASN A 219 -1.57 -3.77 25.82
N ASP A 220 -2.06 -4.96 25.48
CA ASP A 220 -1.74 -6.20 26.17
C ASP A 220 -0.35 -6.76 25.77
N THR A 221 -0.17 -7.08 24.48
CA THR A 221 1.08 -7.62 23.94
C THR A 221 1.41 -6.99 22.57
N PRO A 222 1.91 -5.74 22.54
CA PRO A 222 2.16 -5.04 21.27
C PRO A 222 3.16 -5.76 20.35
N THR A 223 4.15 -6.46 20.92
CA THR A 223 5.17 -7.18 20.14
C THR A 223 4.64 -8.34 19.29
N ASP A 224 3.40 -8.78 19.52
CA ASP A 224 2.74 -9.79 18.70
C ASP A 224 2.35 -9.27 17.31
N ILE A 225 2.24 -7.94 17.14
CA ILE A 225 2.03 -7.28 15.86
C ILE A 225 3.38 -6.75 15.37
N HIS A 226 3.71 -7.03 14.11
CA HIS A 226 4.97 -6.57 13.51
C HIS A 226 5.13 -5.04 13.59
N VAL A 227 6.34 -4.56 13.88
CA VAL A 227 6.64 -3.14 14.10
C VAL A 227 6.11 -2.23 12.99
N LEU A 228 6.31 -2.60 11.73
CA LEU A 228 5.81 -1.86 10.57
C LEU A 228 4.28 -1.77 10.53
N ASN A 229 3.58 -2.83 10.94
CA ASN A 229 2.12 -2.80 11.02
C ASN A 229 1.63 -1.97 12.21
N ARG A 230 2.37 -1.89 13.31
CA ARG A 230 2.03 -0.96 14.42
C ARG A 230 2.17 0.50 13.99
N ALA A 231 3.25 0.81 13.27
CA ALA A 231 3.46 2.11 12.63
C ALA A 231 2.36 2.43 11.61
N GLN A 232 1.97 1.46 10.78
CA GLN A 232 0.85 1.58 9.86
C GLN A 232 -0.47 1.89 10.57
N LEU A 233 -0.81 1.15 11.64
CA LEU A 233 -2.07 1.34 12.35
C LEU A 233 -2.19 2.76 12.91
N ILE A 234 -1.09 3.31 13.44
CA ILE A 234 -1.03 4.70 13.90
C ILE A 234 -1.25 5.67 12.74
N ASP A 235 -0.43 5.58 11.68
CA ASP A 235 -0.49 6.50 10.54
C ASP A 235 -1.86 6.44 9.83
N ASP A 236 -2.39 5.23 9.60
CA ASP A 236 -3.71 5.04 9.01
C ASP A 236 -4.80 5.63 9.91
N ALA A 237 -4.83 5.33 11.21
CA ALA A 237 -5.89 5.80 12.10
C ALA A 237 -5.99 7.33 12.13
N PHE A 238 -4.87 8.05 12.21
CA PHE A 238 -4.88 9.52 12.25
C PHE A 238 -5.26 10.15 10.91
N ASN A 239 -4.82 9.59 9.78
CA ASN A 239 -5.22 10.10 8.46
C ASN A 239 -6.67 9.75 8.12
N LEU A 240 -7.15 8.57 8.53
CA LEU A 240 -8.56 8.20 8.44
C LEU A 240 -9.44 9.11 9.30
N ALA A 241 -9.02 9.43 10.53
CA ALA A 241 -9.72 10.37 11.38
C ALA A 241 -9.76 11.78 10.78
N ARG A 242 -8.64 12.25 10.24
CA ARG A 242 -8.55 13.53 9.53
C ARG A 242 -9.47 13.61 8.31
N SER A 243 -9.65 12.50 7.60
CA SER A 243 -10.56 12.40 6.44
C SER A 243 -12.03 12.14 6.81
N GLY A 244 -12.34 11.99 8.10
CA GLY A 244 -13.70 11.69 8.59
C GLY A 244 -14.16 10.25 8.33
N GLN A 245 -13.23 9.34 8.00
CA GLN A 245 -13.51 7.90 7.77
C GLN A 245 -13.36 7.05 9.05
N LEU A 246 -12.80 7.64 10.12
CA LEU A 246 -12.68 7.05 11.43
C LEU A 246 -12.99 8.12 12.49
N ASP A 247 -13.59 7.74 13.61
CA ASP A 247 -13.80 8.69 14.71
C ASP A 247 -12.46 9.01 15.39
N TYR A 248 -12.21 10.30 15.67
CA TYR A 248 -10.99 10.74 16.36
C TYR A 248 -10.79 10.05 17.71
N SER A 249 -11.87 9.70 18.43
CA SER A 249 -11.79 8.95 19.67
C SER A 249 -11.09 7.61 19.52
N VAL A 250 -11.29 6.91 18.38
CA VAL A 250 -10.62 5.63 18.10
C VAL A 250 -9.12 5.85 17.87
N ALA A 251 -8.74 6.84 17.06
CA ALA A 251 -7.33 7.17 16.82
C ALA A 251 -6.62 7.63 18.11
N LEU A 252 -7.27 8.44 18.94
CA LEU A 252 -6.75 8.88 20.23
C LEU A 252 -6.74 7.76 21.28
N HIS A 253 -7.62 6.78 21.19
CA HIS A 253 -7.55 5.58 22.03
C HIS A 253 -6.40 4.67 21.62
N LEU A 254 -6.16 4.53 20.31
CA LEU A 254 -5.01 3.82 19.79
C LEU A 254 -3.71 4.44 20.30
N SER A 255 -3.52 5.76 20.20
CA SER A 255 -2.27 6.40 20.63
C SER A 255 -1.90 6.15 22.11
N LYS A 256 -2.87 5.80 22.97
CA LYS A 256 -2.60 5.44 24.37
C LYS A 256 -1.70 4.20 24.50
N TYR A 257 -1.66 3.29 23.53
CA TYR A 257 -0.78 2.12 23.60
C TYR A 257 0.70 2.52 23.51
N LEU A 258 1.04 3.68 22.94
CA LEU A 258 2.43 4.12 22.74
C LEU A 258 3.22 4.18 24.06
N LYS A 259 2.54 4.35 25.21
CA LYS A 259 3.17 4.24 26.55
C LYS A 259 3.84 2.87 26.80
N ASN A 260 3.41 1.84 26.08
CA ASN A 260 3.92 0.46 26.12
C ASN A 260 4.83 0.14 24.90
N GLU A 261 5.08 1.11 24.01
CA GLU A 261 5.90 0.94 22.80
C GLU A 261 7.36 1.31 23.07
N ASN A 262 8.26 0.39 22.72
CA ASN A 262 9.70 0.55 22.93
C ASN A 262 10.50 0.71 21.63
N ASN A 263 9.87 0.48 20.47
CA ASN A 263 10.51 0.69 19.17
C ASN A 263 10.24 2.11 18.65
N THR A 264 11.23 2.75 18.06
CA THR A 264 11.14 4.15 17.57
C THR A 264 10.23 4.31 16.36
N THR A 265 10.01 3.25 15.59
CA THR A 265 9.29 3.30 14.31
C THR A 265 7.81 3.68 14.50
N PRO A 266 7.02 3.04 15.39
CA PRO A 266 5.64 3.48 15.62
C PRO A 266 5.53 4.84 16.32
N TRP A 267 6.54 5.22 17.12
CA TRP A 267 6.64 6.56 17.69
C TRP A 267 6.88 7.64 16.63
N TYR A 268 7.66 7.35 15.60
CA TYR A 268 7.87 8.27 14.48
C TYR A 268 6.59 8.50 13.66
N SER A 269 5.74 7.48 13.55
CA SER A 269 4.46 7.59 12.84
C SER A 269 3.37 8.37 13.61
N ALA A 270 3.51 8.52 14.93
CA ALA A 270 2.52 9.15 15.81
C ALA A 270 2.60 10.68 15.81
#